data_AF-A0A958HXD8-F1
#
_entry.id   AF-A0A958HXD8-F1
#
_cell.length_a   1.000
_cell.length_b   1.000
_cell.length_c   1.000
_cell.angle_alpha   90.00
_cell.angle_beta   90.00
_cell.angle_gamma   90.00
#
_symmetry.space_group_name_H-M   'P 1'
#
loop_
_entity.id
_entity.type
_entity.pdbx_description
1 polymer ?
#
loop_
_entity_poly.entity_id
_entity_poly.type
_entity_poly.pdbx_seq_one_letter_code
_entity_poly.pdbx_strand_id
1 'polypeptide(L)'
;AFWWAEDDWGWALEPGPEAIWLPAWMMIHARWRWDGDTRYGRPLFGPAARAYKRVAEGESDIAIRRKTRAGMRYVHELPDADDARVQEYMQINAEALGSTAAVVDFFTNVQGGISAIQGDANLSQIEDVEHHIETMFLASPLPLALVGYGKNLNRDILEQKQDQYDRALEGISAWVVDQMVEPILERQWLLAGIWPEGLEYEIRQAYKKPLTADEVRQTAEALIKLKATQLFQDEMLIDIGAMMLPHVDAERVKEELQAAMEAQPDEIERMAALVQAQQAQNQQGGGGRVAGGESDPQNPQPGPGQEDTGNG
;
A
#
# COMPACT_ATOMS: atom_id res chain seq x y z
N ALA A 1 14.78 29.11 16.70
CA ALA A 1 15.01 29.41 15.27
C ALA A 1 15.73 28.24 14.63
N PHE A 2 15.45 27.96 13.35
CA PHE A 2 16.16 26.97 12.54
C PHE A 2 17.17 27.69 11.66
N TRP A 3 18.17 26.97 11.17
CA TRP A 3 19.12 27.52 10.22
C TRP A 3 19.42 26.52 9.11
N TRP A 4 19.79 27.03 7.95
CA TRP A 4 20.23 26.25 6.79
C TRP A 4 21.52 26.85 6.22
N ALA A 5 22.46 26.01 5.80
CA ALA A 5 23.67 26.40 5.08
C ALA A 5 23.96 25.37 3.97
N GLU A 6 24.57 25.80 2.87
CA GLU A 6 25.00 24.89 1.77
C GLU A 6 26.21 24.07 2.17
N ASP A 7 27.15 24.69 2.89
CA ASP A 7 28.34 24.01 3.37
C ASP A 7 28.00 23.16 4.59
N ASP A 8 28.15 21.84 4.43
CA ASP A 8 28.18 20.89 5.53
C ASP A 8 29.44 21.21 6.34
N TRP A 9 29.31 22.08 7.35
CA TRP A 9 30.41 22.47 8.24
C TRP A 9 30.78 21.32 9.18
N GLY A 10 31.02 20.13 8.62
CA GLY A 10 31.25 18.89 9.33
C GLY A 10 30.15 18.56 10.35
N TRP A 11 30.47 17.60 11.21
CA TRP A 11 29.65 17.17 12.35
C TRP A 11 29.37 18.26 13.41
N ALA A 12 29.63 19.54 13.10
CA ALA A 12 29.36 20.65 13.99
C ALA A 12 27.86 20.99 13.96
N LEU A 13 27.23 20.97 15.14
CA LEU A 13 25.87 21.45 15.37
C LEU A 13 25.77 22.99 15.35
N GLU A 14 26.78 23.67 14.82
CA GLU A 14 26.93 25.13 14.87
C GLU A 14 26.73 25.75 13.48
N PRO A 15 25.94 26.83 13.37
CA PRO A 15 25.71 27.51 12.11
C PRO A 15 26.97 28.21 11.61
N GLY A 16 27.27 28.04 10.32
CA GLY A 16 28.25 28.88 9.63
C GLY A 16 27.84 30.36 9.53
N PRO A 17 28.75 31.28 9.17
CA PRO A 17 28.47 32.69 8.99
C PRO A 17 27.53 32.96 7.81
N GLU A 18 27.42 32.04 6.84
CA GLU A 18 26.48 32.13 5.72
C GLU A 18 25.12 31.46 6.01
N ALA A 19 24.88 31.02 7.25
CA ALA A 19 23.65 30.33 7.61
C ALA A 19 22.42 31.26 7.52
N ILE A 20 21.39 30.81 6.80
CA ILE A 20 20.09 31.47 6.71
C ILE A 20 19.27 31.08 7.93
N TRP A 21 18.82 32.07 8.69
CA TRP A 21 17.97 31.85 9.87
C TRP A 21 16.49 31.88 9.51
N LEU A 22 15.80 30.80 9.87
CA LEU A 22 14.37 30.64 9.67
C LEU A 22 13.66 30.73 11.03
N PRO A 23 12.68 31.63 11.17
CA PRO A 23 11.88 31.70 12.38
C PRO A 23 11.03 30.43 12.50
N ALA A 24 10.69 30.05 13.73
CA ALA A 24 9.98 28.79 13.99
C ALA A 24 8.60 28.72 13.31
N TRP A 25 7.96 29.87 13.08
CA TRP A 25 6.66 29.92 12.41
C TRP A 25 6.73 29.70 10.90
N MET A 26 7.90 29.83 10.24
CA MET A 26 8.04 29.50 8.82
C MET A 26 8.33 28.02 8.57
N MET A 27 8.58 27.25 9.63
CA MET A 27 9.08 25.89 9.55
C MET A 27 8.17 24.91 10.28
N ILE A 28 7.96 23.75 9.65
CA ILE A 28 7.29 22.61 10.28
C ILE A 28 8.31 21.50 10.36
N HIS A 29 8.58 21.07 11.59
CA HIS A 29 9.62 20.11 11.87
C HIS A 29 9.00 18.79 12.33
N ALA A 30 8.79 17.89 11.37
CA ALA A 30 8.32 16.55 11.65
C ALA A 30 9.47 15.67 12.14
N ARG A 31 9.34 15.12 13.35
CA ARG A 31 10.40 14.34 14.00
C ARG A 31 10.01 12.88 14.20
N TRP A 32 10.67 11.99 13.47
CA TRP A 32 10.45 10.55 13.61
C TRP A 32 11.15 10.02 14.87
N ARG A 33 10.45 9.23 15.70
CA ARG A 33 10.99 8.63 16.94
C ARG A 33 11.82 9.61 17.79
N TRP A 34 11.24 10.77 18.07
CA TRP A 34 11.85 11.76 18.95
C TRP A 34 11.77 11.31 20.42
N ASP A 35 12.88 11.36 21.13
CA ASP A 35 13.02 10.92 22.53
C ASP A 35 12.96 12.07 23.55
N GLY A 36 12.67 13.30 23.12
CA GLY A 36 12.60 14.46 24.01
C GLY A 36 13.94 15.15 24.23
N ASP A 37 15.02 14.38 24.31
CA ASP A 37 16.35 14.86 24.68
C ASP A 37 17.13 15.49 23.51
N THR A 38 16.84 15.07 22.29
CA THR A 38 17.56 15.48 21.09
C THR A 38 16.80 16.54 20.29
N ARG A 39 17.50 17.40 19.52
CA ARG A 39 16.81 18.37 18.65
C ARG A 39 16.04 17.71 17.50
N TYR A 40 16.61 16.64 16.96
CA TYR A 40 16.12 15.93 15.77
C TYR A 40 15.63 14.53 16.13
N GLY A 41 14.72 14.01 15.33
CA GLY A 41 14.33 12.60 15.41
C GLY A 41 15.42 11.67 14.88
N ARG A 42 15.18 10.36 14.99
CA ARG A 42 16.02 9.34 14.35
C ARG A 42 15.47 9.05 12.95
N PRO A 43 16.30 8.85 11.92
CA PRO A 43 15.79 8.56 10.58
C PRO A 43 15.14 7.17 10.52
N LEU A 44 14.02 7.06 9.80
CA LEU A 44 13.28 5.81 9.63
C LEU A 44 14.14 4.68 9.05
N PHE A 45 14.95 4.98 8.03
CA PHE A 45 15.89 4.04 7.41
C PHE A 45 17.29 4.05 8.03
N GLY A 46 17.49 4.75 9.15
CA GLY A 46 18.78 4.82 9.85
C GLY A 46 19.41 3.44 10.12
N PRO A 47 18.66 2.47 10.66
CA PRO A 47 19.17 1.12 10.91
C PRO A 47 19.60 0.38 9.63
N ALA A 48 18.88 0.56 8.52
CA ALA A 48 19.15 -0.11 7.25
C ALA A 48 20.32 0.51 6.46
N ALA A 49 20.72 1.74 6.77
CA ALA A 49 21.72 2.50 5.99
C ALA A 49 23.08 1.80 5.89
N ARG A 50 23.55 1.15 6.97
CA ARG A 50 24.84 0.42 6.95
C ARG A 50 24.77 -0.83 6.06
N ALA A 51 23.66 -1.56 6.12
CA ALA A 51 23.45 -2.73 5.28
C ALA A 51 23.33 -2.33 3.81
N TYR A 52 22.60 -1.25 3.50
CA TYR A 52 22.50 -0.71 2.15
C TYR A 52 23.87 -0.39 1.52
N LYS A 53 24.78 0.25 2.25
CA LYS A 53 26.14 0.53 1.75
C LYS A 53 26.89 -0.75 1.37
N ARG A 54 26.77 -1.80 2.18
CA ARG A 54 27.39 -3.11 1.91
C ARG A 54 26.76 -3.81 0.71
N VAL A 55 25.46 -3.67 0.50
CA VAL A 55 24.80 -4.17 -0.72
C VAL A 55 25.35 -3.46 -1.95
N ALA A 56 25.42 -2.13 -1.92
CA ALA A 56 25.93 -1.34 -3.04
C ALA A 56 27.41 -1.67 -3.37
N GLU A 57 28.25 -1.79 -2.33
CA GLU A 57 29.64 -2.23 -2.47
C GLU A 57 29.71 -3.66 -3.04
N GLY A 58 28.93 -4.60 -2.48
CA GLY A 58 28.89 -5.99 -2.92
C GLY A 58 28.43 -6.16 -4.37
N GLU A 59 27.44 -5.40 -4.83
CA GLU A 59 27.01 -5.41 -6.24
C GLU A 59 28.13 -4.92 -7.17
N SER A 60 28.85 -3.87 -6.77
CA SER A 60 29.99 -3.35 -7.52
C SER A 60 31.13 -4.37 -7.58
N ASP A 61 31.40 -5.07 -6.47
CA ASP A 61 32.42 -6.11 -6.38
C ASP A 61 32.07 -7.32 -7.24
N ILE A 62 30.80 -7.74 -7.27
CA ILE A 62 30.33 -8.80 -8.18
C ILE A 62 30.55 -8.38 -9.64
N ALA A 63 30.20 -7.15 -10.00
CA ALA A 63 30.39 -6.66 -11.36
C ALA A 63 31.88 -6.63 -11.74
N ILE A 64 32.74 -6.17 -10.83
CA ILE A 64 34.20 -6.17 -11.03
C ILE A 64 34.73 -7.59 -11.15
N ARG A 65 34.34 -8.52 -10.26
CA ARG A 65 34.73 -9.94 -10.33
C ARG A 65 34.33 -10.57 -11.65
N ARG A 66 33.09 -10.33 -12.11
CA ARG A 66 32.59 -10.84 -13.41
C ARG A 66 33.31 -10.25 -14.61
N LYS A 67 33.73 -8.99 -14.56
CA LYS A 67 34.49 -8.37 -15.66
C LYS A 67 35.97 -8.74 -15.65
N THR A 68 36.56 -8.86 -14.47
CA THR A 68 38.02 -9.01 -14.33
C THR A 68 38.47 -10.47 -14.22
N ARG A 69 37.70 -11.34 -13.55
CA ARG A 69 38.13 -12.71 -13.19
C ARG A 69 37.30 -13.82 -13.86
N ALA A 70 36.39 -13.48 -14.76
CA ALA A 70 35.60 -14.47 -15.51
C ALA A 70 36.39 -15.15 -16.63
N GLY A 71 37.39 -14.46 -17.21
CA GLY A 71 38.28 -15.03 -18.21
C GLY A 71 39.49 -15.70 -17.59
N MET A 72 39.96 -16.79 -18.22
CA MET A 72 41.31 -17.29 -17.99
C MET A 72 42.31 -16.23 -18.44
N ARG A 73 43.33 -15.97 -17.63
CA ARG A 73 44.40 -15.04 -18.01
C ARG A 73 45.70 -15.80 -18.20
N TYR A 74 46.41 -15.48 -19.27
CA TYR A 74 47.68 -16.11 -19.58
C TYR A 74 48.83 -15.16 -19.27
N VAL A 75 49.91 -15.72 -18.72
CA VAL A 75 51.18 -15.04 -18.58
C VAL A 75 52.07 -15.57 -19.70
N HIS A 76 52.47 -14.70 -20.62
CA HIS A 76 53.38 -15.02 -21.71
C HIS A 76 54.79 -14.65 -21.29
N GLU A 77 55.67 -15.64 -21.23
CA GLU A 77 57.08 -15.45 -20.91
C GLU A 77 57.90 -15.48 -22.19
N LEU A 78 58.66 -14.41 -22.41
CA LEU A 78 59.60 -14.32 -23.51
C LEU A 78 61.02 -14.23 -22.93
N PRO A 79 61.66 -15.39 -22.65
CA PRO A 79 63.01 -15.39 -22.10
C PRO A 79 63.99 -14.72 -23.08
N ASP A 80 64.87 -13.88 -22.53
CA ASP A 80 65.92 -13.14 -23.26
C ASP A 80 65.39 -12.23 -24.39
N ALA A 81 64.15 -11.74 -24.28
CA ALA A 81 63.57 -10.80 -25.23
C ALA A 81 63.78 -9.34 -24.83
N ASP A 82 64.29 -8.54 -25.77
CA ASP A 82 64.30 -7.08 -25.66
C ASP A 82 62.88 -6.50 -25.82
N ASP A 83 62.65 -5.29 -25.29
CA ASP A 83 61.35 -4.61 -25.30
C ASP A 83 60.72 -4.51 -26.70
N ALA A 84 61.55 -4.34 -27.74
CA ALA A 84 61.09 -4.29 -29.13
C ALA A 84 60.45 -5.60 -29.58
N ARG A 85 60.97 -6.74 -29.12
CA ARG A 85 60.48 -8.08 -29.50
C ARG A 85 59.23 -8.46 -28.73
N VAL A 86 59.06 -7.95 -27.52
CA VAL A 86 57.81 -8.05 -26.75
C VAL A 86 56.68 -7.28 -27.45
N GLN A 87 56.96 -6.06 -27.93
CA GLN A 87 55.97 -5.26 -28.68
C GLN A 87 55.60 -5.90 -30.03
N GLU A 88 56.57 -6.46 -30.75
CA GLU A 88 56.31 -7.20 -32.00
C GLU A 88 55.42 -8.43 -31.75
N TYR A 89 55.68 -9.18 -30.67
CA TYR A 89 54.85 -10.31 -30.26
C TYR A 89 53.41 -9.90 -29.92
N MET A 90 53.23 -8.77 -29.24
CA MET A 90 51.90 -8.21 -28.96
C MET A 90 51.15 -7.83 -30.24
N GLN A 91 51.84 -7.26 -31.23
CA GLN A 91 51.24 -6.85 -32.50
C GLN A 91 50.84 -8.04 -33.38
N ILE A 92 51.70 -9.06 -33.47
CA ILE A 92 51.43 -10.27 -34.24
C ILE A 92 50.23 -11.04 -33.69
N ASN A 93 50.11 -11.11 -32.36
CA ASN A 93 49.05 -11.85 -31.70
C ASN A 93 47.83 -10.99 -31.34
N ALA A 94 47.78 -9.72 -31.75
CA ALA A 94 46.72 -8.79 -31.38
C ALA A 94 45.31 -9.29 -31.71
N GLU A 95 45.15 -10.00 -32.84
CA GLU A 95 43.87 -10.58 -33.28
C GLU A 95 43.46 -11.80 -32.44
N ALA A 96 44.42 -12.62 -31.99
CA ALA A 96 44.17 -13.75 -31.10
C ALA A 96 43.92 -13.30 -29.64
N LEU A 97 44.66 -12.27 -29.19
CA LEU A 97 44.59 -11.67 -27.85
C LEU A 97 43.32 -10.83 -27.64
N GLY A 98 42.79 -10.20 -28.71
CA GLY A 98 41.61 -9.31 -28.63
C GLY A 98 40.24 -10.00 -28.70
N SER A 99 40.18 -11.31 -28.95
CA SER A 99 38.92 -12.01 -29.29
C SER A 99 37.99 -12.32 -28.10
N THR A 100 38.46 -12.18 -26.86
CA THR A 100 37.64 -12.39 -25.66
C THR A 100 37.76 -11.19 -24.73
N ALA A 101 36.66 -10.43 -24.59
CA ALA A 101 36.59 -9.13 -23.93
C ALA A 101 36.93 -9.09 -22.42
N ALA A 102 37.49 -10.16 -21.85
CA ALA A 102 37.83 -10.28 -20.43
C ALA A 102 39.19 -10.95 -20.16
N VAL A 103 40.08 -11.05 -21.16
CA VAL A 103 41.41 -11.65 -21.02
C VAL A 103 42.45 -10.53 -21.00
N VAL A 104 42.98 -10.23 -19.81
CA VAL A 104 44.16 -9.36 -19.67
C VAL A 104 45.35 -10.30 -19.51
N ASP A 105 46.14 -10.41 -20.57
CA ASP A 105 47.36 -11.20 -20.57
C ASP A 105 48.55 -10.38 -20.07
N PHE A 106 49.44 -11.02 -19.30
CA PHE A 106 50.65 -10.38 -18.75
C PHE A 106 51.89 -10.87 -19.50
N PHE A 107 52.85 -9.98 -19.74
CA PHE A 107 54.08 -10.30 -20.47
C PHE A 107 55.28 -10.05 -19.57
N THR A 108 56.19 -11.03 -19.46
CA THR A 108 57.41 -10.89 -18.66
C THR A 108 58.63 -11.41 -19.43
N ASN A 109 59.78 -10.76 -19.22
CA ASN A 109 61.07 -11.12 -19.81
C ASN A 109 62.01 -11.85 -18.83
N VAL A 110 61.56 -12.05 -17.58
CA VAL A 110 62.29 -12.77 -16.53
C VAL A 110 61.83 -14.23 -16.53
N GLN A 111 62.78 -15.17 -16.46
CA GLN A 111 62.51 -16.61 -16.46
C GLN A 111 61.61 -16.96 -15.26
N GLY A 112 60.35 -17.33 -15.51
CA GLY A 112 59.29 -17.16 -14.52
C GLY A 112 58.30 -18.32 -14.34
N GLY A 113 58.27 -19.35 -15.17
CA GLY A 113 57.31 -20.46 -15.01
C GLY A 113 55.84 -20.07 -15.25
N ILE A 114 55.28 -20.56 -16.36
CA ILE A 114 53.89 -20.33 -16.77
C ILE A 114 52.91 -20.80 -15.68
N SER A 115 52.33 -19.86 -14.94
CA SER A 115 51.17 -20.12 -14.08
C SER A 115 49.92 -19.57 -14.76
N ALA A 116 49.04 -20.46 -15.24
CA ALA A 116 47.71 -20.04 -15.66
C ALA A 116 46.97 -19.46 -14.44
N ILE A 117 46.55 -18.20 -14.52
CA ILE A 117 45.72 -17.60 -13.48
C ILE A 117 44.30 -18.09 -13.76
N GLN A 118 43.89 -19.11 -13.00
CA GLN A 118 42.57 -19.70 -13.15
C GLN A 118 41.49 -18.66 -12.83
N GLY A 119 40.48 -18.59 -13.70
CA GLY A 119 39.29 -17.77 -13.45
C GLY A 119 38.57 -18.20 -12.17
N ASP A 120 37.80 -17.30 -11.58
CA ASP A 120 37.06 -17.57 -10.36
C ASP A 120 35.89 -18.52 -10.64
N ALA A 121 35.96 -19.76 -10.13
CA ALA A 121 34.93 -20.79 -10.34
C ALA A 121 33.62 -20.51 -9.59
N ASN A 122 33.62 -19.62 -8.60
CA ASN A 122 32.50 -19.36 -7.70
C ASN A 122 31.78 -18.03 -8.01
N LEU A 123 31.84 -17.54 -9.25
CA LEU A 123 31.16 -16.30 -9.68
C LEU A 123 29.63 -16.32 -9.52
N SER A 124 29.04 -17.50 -9.39
CA SER A 124 27.61 -17.71 -9.14
C SER A 124 27.23 -17.61 -7.66
N GLN A 125 28.19 -17.70 -6.73
CA GLN A 125 27.93 -17.63 -5.29
C GLN A 125 27.87 -16.16 -4.87
N ILE A 126 26.66 -15.70 -4.55
CA ILE A 126 26.35 -14.31 -4.15
C ILE A 126 25.64 -14.26 -2.79
N GLU A 127 25.78 -15.31 -1.99
CA GLU A 127 25.08 -15.48 -0.70
C GLU A 127 25.41 -14.37 0.31
N ASP A 128 26.60 -13.79 0.21
CA ASP A 128 27.03 -12.63 1.01
C ASP A 128 26.20 -11.37 0.71
N VAL A 129 25.97 -11.08 -0.57
CA VAL A 129 25.13 -9.97 -1.02
C VAL A 129 23.67 -10.25 -0.71
N GLU A 130 23.18 -11.48 -0.91
CA GLU A 130 21.82 -11.89 -0.53
C GLU A 130 21.59 -11.70 0.98
N HIS A 131 22.55 -12.09 1.82
CA HIS A 131 22.50 -11.88 3.26
C HIS A 131 22.44 -10.39 3.65
N HIS A 132 23.19 -9.52 2.95
CA HIS A 132 23.13 -8.09 3.18
C HIS A 132 21.80 -7.46 2.76
N ILE A 133 21.19 -7.94 1.68
CA ILE A 133 19.84 -7.55 1.26
C ILE A 133 18.83 -7.95 2.33
N GLU A 134 18.85 -9.20 2.79
CA GLU A 134 17.95 -9.67 3.85
C GLU A 134 18.11 -8.84 5.14
N THR A 135 19.36 -8.56 5.54
CA THR A 135 19.66 -7.73 6.70
C THR A 135 19.15 -6.30 6.53
N MET A 136 19.27 -5.73 5.33
CA MET A 136 18.76 -4.39 5.01
C MET A 136 17.24 -4.34 5.15
N PHE A 137 16.53 -5.32 4.59
CA PHE A 137 15.07 -5.36 4.65
C PHE A 137 14.53 -5.76 6.02
N LEU A 138 15.26 -6.54 6.82
CA LEU A 138 14.92 -6.80 8.22
C LEU A 138 14.99 -5.52 9.07
N ALA A 139 15.96 -4.65 8.78
CA ALA A 139 16.12 -3.36 9.45
C ALA A 139 15.23 -2.24 8.86
N SER A 140 14.55 -2.52 7.75
CA SER A 140 13.65 -1.60 7.04
C SER A 140 12.21 -1.77 7.54
N PRO A 141 11.38 -0.71 7.54
CA PRO A 141 9.94 -0.85 7.76
C PRO A 141 9.22 -1.64 6.65
N LEU A 142 9.87 -1.85 5.49
CA LEU A 142 9.31 -2.55 4.34
C LEU A 142 9.75 -4.02 4.33
N PRO A 143 8.85 -5.00 4.41
CA PRO A 143 9.20 -6.42 4.30
C PRO A 143 9.65 -6.79 2.88
N LEU A 144 10.79 -7.48 2.75
CA LEU A 144 11.32 -7.99 1.46
C LEU A 144 10.28 -8.77 0.64
N ALA A 145 9.47 -9.57 1.33
CA ALA A 145 8.42 -10.40 0.75
C ALA A 145 7.41 -9.61 -0.10
N LEU A 146 7.08 -8.38 0.31
CA LEU A 146 6.08 -7.56 -0.37
C LEU A 146 6.64 -6.87 -1.63
N VAL A 147 7.95 -6.75 -1.75
CA VAL A 147 8.63 -6.07 -2.88
C VAL A 147 8.86 -7.03 -4.06
N GLY A 148 8.39 -8.27 -3.97
CA GLY A 148 8.54 -9.28 -5.03
C GLY A 148 9.89 -9.99 -5.04
N TYR A 149 10.78 -9.69 -4.08
CA TYR A 149 12.08 -10.37 -3.90
C TYR A 149 12.01 -11.55 -2.93
N GLY A 150 10.84 -11.87 -2.37
CA GLY A 150 10.67 -13.03 -1.50
C GLY A 150 10.81 -14.34 -2.28
N LYS A 151 11.88 -15.10 -2.05
CA LYS A 151 12.01 -16.49 -2.55
C LYS A 151 11.15 -17.42 -1.68
N ASN A 152 10.47 -18.40 -2.31
CA ASN A 152 9.79 -19.52 -1.64
C ASN A 152 8.80 -19.14 -0.52
N LEU A 153 8.00 -18.08 -0.71
CA LEU A 153 7.02 -17.68 0.29
C LEU A 153 5.65 -18.30 0.03
N ASN A 154 5.03 -18.85 1.07
CA ASN A 154 3.62 -19.24 1.02
C ASN A 154 2.73 -17.97 0.96
N ARG A 155 1.63 -18.04 0.20
CA ARG A 155 0.64 -16.97 0.08
C ARG A 155 0.08 -16.55 1.45
N ASP A 156 -0.20 -17.50 2.34
CA ASP A 156 -0.75 -17.18 3.67
C ASP A 156 0.22 -16.32 4.51
N ILE A 157 1.52 -16.59 4.39
CA ILE A 157 2.56 -15.81 5.06
C ILE A 157 2.69 -14.42 4.42
N LEU A 158 2.44 -14.31 3.11
CA LEU A 158 2.44 -13.03 2.40
C LEU A 158 1.28 -12.14 2.88
N GLU A 159 0.07 -12.70 2.98
CA GLU A 159 -1.12 -12.00 3.49
C GLU A 159 -0.90 -11.54 4.95
N GLN A 160 -0.36 -12.42 5.82
CA GLN A 160 -0.04 -12.03 7.19
C GLN A 160 1.00 -10.89 7.28
N LYS A 161 2.02 -10.91 6.41
CA LYS A 161 3.04 -9.85 6.35
C LYS A 161 2.46 -8.54 5.81
N GLN A 162 1.52 -8.61 4.88
CA GLN A 162 0.79 -7.46 4.39
C GLN A 162 -0.03 -6.82 5.52
N ASP A 163 -0.79 -7.61 6.30
CA ASP A 163 -1.56 -7.08 7.43
C ASP A 163 -0.69 -6.45 8.52
N GLN A 164 0.52 -6.97 8.75
CA GLN A 164 1.48 -6.36 9.68
C GLN A 164 2.01 -5.03 9.14
N TYR A 165 2.30 -4.98 7.84
CA TYR A 165 2.79 -3.77 7.19
C TYR A 165 1.71 -2.68 7.13
N ASP A 166 0.46 -3.04 6.82
CA ASP A 166 -0.67 -2.10 6.77
C ASP A 166 -0.94 -1.49 8.15
N ARG A 167 -0.87 -2.28 9.23
CA ARG A 167 -0.92 -1.74 10.61
C ARG A 167 0.24 -0.80 10.93
N ALA A 168 1.44 -1.09 10.43
CA ALA A 168 2.57 -0.17 10.60
C ALA A 168 2.36 1.14 9.82
N LEU A 169 1.76 1.06 8.63
CA LEU A 169 1.38 2.23 7.83
C LEU A 169 0.34 3.10 8.52
N GLU A 170 -0.66 2.52 9.19
CA GLU A 170 -1.63 3.28 9.98
C GLU A 170 -0.94 4.13 11.06
N GLY A 171 0.03 3.55 11.78
CA GLY A 171 0.82 4.28 12.77
C GLY A 171 1.67 5.39 12.16
N ILE A 172 2.27 5.16 10.99
CA ILE A 172 3.02 6.19 10.26
C ILE A 172 2.09 7.29 9.76
N SER A 173 0.91 6.95 9.23
CA SER A 173 -0.10 7.91 8.78
C SER A 173 -0.58 8.78 9.92
N ALA A 174 -0.89 8.21 11.08
CA ALA A 174 -1.26 8.97 12.27
C ALA A 174 -0.14 9.95 12.68
N TRP A 175 1.12 9.49 12.66
CA TRP A 175 2.28 10.37 12.91
C TRP A 175 2.42 11.48 11.85
N VAL A 176 2.15 11.22 10.57
CA VAL A 176 2.15 12.26 9.52
C VAL A 176 1.06 13.30 9.78
N VAL A 177 -0.13 12.86 10.20
CA VAL A 177 -1.22 13.79 10.53
C VAL A 177 -0.81 14.70 11.69
N ASP A 178 -0.36 14.12 12.80
CA ASP A 178 0.05 14.83 14.02
C ASP A 178 1.28 15.75 13.81
N GLN A 179 2.31 15.30 13.10
CA GLN A 179 3.56 16.06 12.98
C GLN A 179 3.64 16.96 11.75
N MET A 180 2.79 16.76 10.74
CA MET A 180 2.82 17.53 9.51
C MET A 180 1.48 18.23 9.24
N VAL A 181 0.39 17.48 9.10
CA VAL A 181 -0.86 18.04 8.57
C VAL A 181 -1.49 19.02 9.56
N GLU A 182 -1.64 18.61 10.82
CA GLU A 182 -2.23 19.43 11.87
C GLU A 182 -1.43 20.73 12.12
N PRO A 183 -0.09 20.68 12.33
CA PRO A 183 0.72 21.90 12.46
C PRO A 183 0.72 22.82 11.24
N ILE A 184 0.44 22.29 10.03
CA ILE A 184 0.23 23.12 8.84
C ILE A 184 -1.10 23.87 8.97
N LEU A 185 -2.17 23.14 9.21
CA LEU A 185 -3.53 23.69 9.24
C LEU A 185 -3.70 24.73 10.35
N GLU A 186 -3.34 24.38 11.59
CA GLU A 186 -3.43 25.28 12.73
C GLU A 186 -2.66 26.58 12.49
N ARG A 187 -1.47 26.46 11.88
CA ARG A 187 -0.65 27.63 11.59
C ARG A 187 -1.25 28.50 10.49
N GLN A 188 -1.84 27.90 9.45
CA GLN A 188 -2.55 28.67 8.42
C GLN A 188 -3.79 29.35 8.99
N TRP A 189 -4.54 28.69 9.88
CA TRP A 189 -5.67 29.29 10.58
C TRP A 189 -5.24 30.46 11.47
N LEU A 190 -4.17 30.31 12.24
CA LEU A 190 -3.62 31.40 13.04
C LEU A 190 -3.20 32.60 12.17
N LEU A 191 -2.58 32.35 11.01
CA LEU A 191 -2.24 33.41 10.06
C LEU A 191 -3.47 34.09 9.43
N ALA A 192 -4.57 33.34 9.30
CA ALA A 192 -5.87 33.88 8.88
C ALA A 192 -6.65 34.56 10.03
N GLY A 193 -6.11 34.56 11.25
CA GLY A 193 -6.77 35.12 12.44
C GLY A 193 -7.85 34.22 13.06
N ILE A 194 -7.89 32.94 12.69
CA ILE A 194 -8.80 31.94 13.23
C ILE A 194 -8.09 31.21 14.39
N TRP A 195 -8.77 31.09 15.53
CA TRP A 195 -8.25 30.40 16.71
C TRP A 195 -8.50 28.87 16.62
N PRO A 196 -7.46 28.02 16.54
CA PRO A 196 -7.63 26.58 16.33
C PRO A 196 -8.33 25.87 17.49
N GLU A 197 -8.02 26.19 18.75
CA GLU A 197 -8.62 25.49 19.90
C GLU A 197 -10.13 25.76 20.06
N GLY A 198 -10.67 26.74 19.32
CA GLY A 198 -12.10 27.02 19.26
C GLY A 198 -12.84 26.25 18.17
N LEU A 199 -12.15 25.41 17.39
CA LEU A 199 -12.71 24.63 16.30
C LEU A 199 -12.77 23.15 16.65
N GLU A 200 -13.91 22.53 16.37
CA GLU A 200 -14.02 21.07 16.31
C GLU A 200 -13.78 20.64 14.86
N TYR A 201 -12.69 19.93 14.61
CA TYR A 201 -12.37 19.38 13.30
C TYR A 201 -11.81 17.95 13.43
N GLU A 202 -12.01 17.16 12.38
CA GLU A 202 -11.50 15.81 12.28
C GLU A 202 -10.77 15.64 10.95
N ILE A 203 -9.54 15.12 10.99
CA ILE A 203 -8.75 14.83 9.79
C ILE A 203 -8.94 13.36 9.44
N ARG A 204 -9.79 13.09 8.44
CA ARG A 204 -10.00 11.73 7.92
C ARG A 204 -9.09 11.47 6.71
N GLN A 205 -8.31 10.40 6.78
CA GLN A 205 -7.54 9.94 5.63
C GLN A 205 -8.41 9.04 4.75
N ALA A 206 -8.37 9.23 3.44
CA ALA A 206 -9.05 8.33 2.51
C ALA A 206 -8.44 6.92 2.61
N TYR A 207 -9.27 5.93 2.95
CA TYR A 207 -8.86 4.53 3.03
C TYR A 207 -8.49 4.02 1.63
N LYS A 208 -7.28 3.47 1.48
CA LYS A 208 -6.77 3.04 0.16
C LYS A 208 -7.10 1.58 -0.19
N LYS A 209 -7.57 0.77 0.76
CA LYS A 209 -7.96 -0.61 0.46
C LYS A 209 -9.37 -0.57 -0.17
N PRO A 210 -9.54 -1.05 -1.41
CA PRO A 210 -10.87 -1.16 -1.98
C PRO A 210 -11.68 -2.13 -1.12
N LEU A 211 -12.86 -1.69 -0.69
CA LEU A 211 -13.80 -2.50 0.07
C LEU A 211 -14.07 -3.80 -0.71
N THR A 212 -13.68 -4.94 -0.15
CA THR A 212 -13.92 -6.24 -0.81
C THR A 212 -15.34 -6.71 -0.52
N ALA A 213 -15.96 -7.39 -1.48
CA ALA A 213 -17.33 -7.92 -1.31
C ALA A 213 -17.43 -8.86 -0.08
N ASP A 214 -16.35 -9.59 0.22
CA ASP A 214 -16.28 -10.47 1.39
C ASP A 214 -16.25 -9.70 2.72
N GLU A 215 -15.52 -8.58 2.82
CA GLU A 215 -15.51 -7.73 4.01
C GLU A 215 -16.90 -7.13 4.28
N VAL A 216 -17.62 -6.71 3.24
CA VAL A 216 -19.00 -6.22 3.36
C VAL A 216 -19.92 -7.33 3.85
N ARG A 217 -19.81 -8.53 3.28
CA ARG A 217 -20.65 -9.66 3.65
C ARG A 217 -20.40 -10.09 5.10
N GLN A 218 -19.14 -10.21 5.51
CA GLN A 218 -18.77 -10.57 6.87
C GLN A 218 -19.25 -9.53 7.88
N THR A 219 -19.14 -8.25 7.54
CA THR A 219 -19.63 -7.16 8.39
C THR A 219 -21.15 -7.20 8.52
N ALA A 220 -21.88 -7.39 7.40
CA ALA A 220 -23.34 -7.54 7.42
C ALA A 220 -23.78 -8.75 8.25
N GLU A 221 -23.12 -9.91 8.09
CA GLU A 221 -23.38 -11.10 8.90
C GLU A 221 -23.14 -10.86 10.40
N ALA A 222 -22.07 -10.13 10.76
CA ALA A 222 -21.78 -9.78 12.15
C ALA A 222 -22.84 -8.84 12.74
N LEU A 223 -23.25 -7.80 12.00
CA LEU A 223 -24.30 -6.87 12.43
C LEU A 223 -25.65 -7.56 12.59
N ILE A 224 -26.03 -8.48 11.69
CA ILE A 224 -27.26 -9.27 11.81
C ILE A 224 -27.23 -10.14 13.07
N LYS A 225 -26.09 -10.80 13.36
CA LYS A 225 -25.94 -11.61 14.57
C LYS A 225 -26.02 -10.76 15.83
N LEU A 226 -25.39 -9.58 15.84
CA LEU A 226 -25.48 -8.64 16.97
C LEU A 226 -26.91 -8.11 17.14
N LYS A 227 -27.62 -7.77 16.06
CA LYS A 227 -29.03 -7.39 16.10
C LYS A 227 -29.91 -8.50 16.68
N ALA A 228 -29.63 -9.76 16.33
CA ALA A 228 -30.37 -10.91 16.85
C ALA A 228 -30.20 -11.10 18.37
N THR A 229 -29.11 -10.60 18.97
CA THR A 229 -28.95 -10.64 20.44
C THR A 229 -29.85 -9.66 21.19
N GLN A 230 -30.44 -8.67 20.50
CA GLN A 230 -31.28 -7.60 21.08
C GLN A 230 -30.63 -6.80 22.21
N LEU A 231 -29.32 -6.95 22.42
CA LEU A 231 -28.57 -6.25 23.46
C LEU A 231 -28.14 -4.84 23.03
N PHE A 232 -28.04 -4.60 21.73
CA PHE A 232 -27.57 -3.33 21.16
C PHE A 232 -28.73 -2.60 20.48
N GLN A 233 -28.81 -1.29 20.69
CA GLN A 233 -29.72 -0.41 19.96
C GLN A 233 -29.25 -0.26 18.51
N ASP A 234 -30.20 -0.01 17.59
CA ASP A 234 -29.92 0.13 16.16
C ASP A 234 -28.89 1.26 15.87
N GLU A 235 -28.87 2.32 16.69
CA GLU A 235 -27.88 3.41 16.61
C GLU A 235 -26.45 2.92 16.88
N MET A 236 -26.25 2.10 17.91
CA MET A 236 -24.93 1.52 18.21
C MET A 236 -24.49 0.52 17.14
N LEU A 237 -25.43 -0.18 16.49
CA LEU A 237 -25.11 -1.08 15.38
C LEU A 237 -24.65 -0.31 14.14
N ILE A 238 -25.20 0.89 13.89
CA ILE A 238 -24.77 1.78 12.82
C ILE A 238 -23.35 2.29 13.09
N ASP A 239 -23.06 2.69 14.32
CA ASP A 239 -21.70 3.11 14.71
C ASP A 239 -20.69 1.97 14.55
N ILE A 240 -21.03 0.76 14.98
CA ILE A 240 -20.18 -0.43 14.79
C ILE A 240 -20.02 -0.74 13.29
N GLY A 241 -21.09 -0.62 12.50
CA GLY A 241 -21.05 -0.84 11.05
C GLY A 241 -20.18 0.17 10.31
N ALA A 242 -20.28 1.45 10.68
CA ALA A 242 -19.47 2.53 10.12
C ALA A 242 -17.99 2.44 10.55
N MET A 243 -17.71 1.91 11.74
CA MET A 243 -16.34 1.61 12.16
C MET A 243 -15.71 0.48 11.33
N MET A 244 -16.52 -0.49 10.87
CA MET A 244 -16.06 -1.67 10.13
C MET A 244 -16.04 -1.44 8.61
N LEU A 245 -16.89 -0.56 8.08
CA LEU A 245 -16.98 -0.24 6.65
C LEU A 245 -16.40 1.15 6.38
N PRO A 246 -15.22 1.26 5.75
CA PRO A 246 -14.68 2.56 5.36
C PRO A 246 -15.66 3.30 4.43
N HIS A 247 -15.76 4.62 4.62
CA HIS A 247 -16.63 5.56 3.88
C HIS A 247 -18.12 5.51 4.20
N VAL A 248 -18.57 4.72 5.18
CA VAL A 248 -19.91 4.86 5.72
C VAL A 248 -19.90 5.95 6.79
N ASP A 249 -20.58 7.06 6.50
CA ASP A 249 -20.76 8.13 7.49
C ASP A 249 -21.91 7.75 8.42
N ALA A 250 -21.57 7.35 9.65
CA ALA A 250 -22.54 6.92 10.66
C ALA A 250 -23.63 7.97 10.91
N GLU A 251 -23.24 9.24 10.96
CA GLU A 251 -24.15 10.34 11.24
C GLU A 251 -25.13 10.52 10.09
N ARG A 252 -24.64 10.50 8.85
CA ARG A 252 -25.50 10.55 7.67
C ARG A 252 -26.47 9.36 7.61
N VAL A 253 -26.02 8.15 7.95
CA VAL A 253 -26.90 6.96 7.96
C VAL A 253 -27.96 7.06 9.06
N LYS A 254 -27.60 7.59 10.24
CA LYS A 254 -28.56 7.86 11.32
C LYS A 254 -29.58 8.92 10.92
N GLU A 255 -29.16 10.00 10.26
CA GLU A 255 -30.05 11.04 9.73
C GLU A 255 -31.02 10.46 8.69
N GLU A 256 -30.53 9.66 7.74
CA GLU A 256 -31.37 8.99 6.75
C GLU A 256 -32.37 8.00 7.39
N LEU A 257 -31.96 7.29 8.46
CA LEU A 257 -32.85 6.40 9.22
C LEU A 257 -33.91 7.17 10.00
N GLN A 258 -33.53 8.24 10.69
CA GLN A 258 -34.47 9.10 11.42
C GLN A 258 -35.50 9.71 10.48
N ALA A 259 -35.06 10.23 9.32
CA ALA A 259 -35.95 10.74 8.28
C ALA A 259 -36.91 9.66 7.75
N ALA A 260 -36.44 8.42 7.60
CA ALA A 260 -37.30 7.30 7.18
C ALA A 260 -38.31 6.90 8.28
N MET A 261 -37.92 6.94 9.56
CA MET A 261 -38.80 6.65 10.69
C MET A 261 -39.87 7.74 10.87
N GLU A 262 -39.52 9.00 10.64
CA GLU A 262 -40.47 10.13 10.65
C GLU A 262 -41.43 10.13 9.45
N ALA A 263 -41.03 9.55 8.31
CA ALA A 263 -41.88 9.39 7.13
C ALA A 263 -42.90 8.24 7.23
N GLN A 264 -42.62 7.20 8.02
CA GLN A 264 -43.51 6.04 8.22
C GLN A 264 -44.87 6.35 8.88
N PRO A 265 -45.00 7.20 9.93
CA PRO A 265 -46.31 7.55 10.49
C PRO A 265 -47.21 8.25 9.46
N ASP A 266 -46.63 9.12 8.63
CA ASP A 266 -47.33 9.82 7.54
C ASP A 266 -47.85 8.84 6.47
N GLU A 267 -47.10 7.79 6.16
CA GLU A 267 -47.47 6.80 5.15
C GLU A 267 -48.56 5.84 5.66
N ILE A 268 -48.49 5.46 6.94
CA ILE A 268 -49.53 4.67 7.62
C ILE A 268 -50.83 5.48 7.74
N GLU A 269 -50.75 6.78 8.05
CA GLU A 269 -51.92 7.67 8.07
C GLU A 269 -52.51 7.87 6.67
N ARG A 270 -51.69 8.02 5.63
CA ARG A 270 -52.15 8.09 4.23
C ARG A 270 -52.80 6.79 3.77
N MET A 271 -52.24 5.63 4.12
CA MET A 271 -52.85 4.33 3.83
C MET A 271 -54.15 4.13 4.61
N ALA A 272 -54.21 4.53 5.89
CA ALA A 272 -55.43 4.47 6.68
C ALA A 272 -56.53 5.39 6.10
N ALA A 273 -56.17 6.59 5.64
CA ALA A 273 -57.09 7.51 4.97
C ALA A 273 -57.59 6.96 3.63
N LEU A 274 -56.73 6.33 2.83
CA LEU A 274 -57.09 5.66 1.58
C LEU A 274 -58.05 4.48 1.82
N VAL A 275 -57.77 3.64 2.82
CA VAL A 275 -58.63 2.51 3.19
C VAL A 275 -60.00 2.99 3.69
N GLN A 276 -60.05 4.05 4.50
CA GLN A 276 -61.31 4.65 4.95
C GLN A 276 -62.11 5.29 3.81
N ALA A 277 -61.45 5.99 2.88
CA ALA A 277 -62.09 6.55 1.70
C ALA A 277 -62.68 5.47 0.78
N GLN A 278 -61.97 4.35 0.63
CA GLN A 278 -62.41 3.21 -0.17
C GLN A 278 -63.59 2.45 0.47
N GLN A 279 -63.59 2.34 1.81
CA GLN A 279 -64.73 1.81 2.57
C GLN A 279 -65.96 2.73 2.49
N ALA A 280 -65.77 4.05 2.48
CA ALA A 280 -66.86 5.03 2.32
C ALA A 280 -67.48 4.99 0.91
N GLN A 281 -66.67 4.79 -0.14
CA GLN A 281 -67.17 4.62 -1.51
C GLN A 281 -67.98 3.32 -1.69
N ASN A 282 -67.54 2.22 -1.06
CA ASN A 282 -68.27 0.95 -1.11
C ASN A 282 -69.63 0.99 -0.38
N GLN A 283 -69.84 1.91 0.56
CA GLN A 283 -71.11 2.09 1.26
C GLN A 283 -72.12 2.97 0.48
N GLN A 284 -71.66 3.82 -0.45
CA GLN A 284 -72.54 4.69 -1.25
C GLN A 284 -72.99 4.07 -2.59
N GLY A 285 -72.36 2.98 -3.05
CA GLY A 285 -72.75 2.28 -4.29
C GLY A 285 -73.89 1.25 -4.17
N GLY A 286 -74.42 1.01 -2.96
CA GLY A 286 -75.26 -0.15 -2.65
C GLY A 286 -76.77 0.08 -2.56
N GLY A 287 -77.37 1.02 -3.32
CA GLY A 287 -78.80 1.33 -3.16
C GLY A 287 -79.53 1.83 -4.41
N GLY A 288 -79.96 0.92 -5.29
CA GLY A 288 -80.84 1.25 -6.42
C GLY A 288 -81.38 0.06 -7.24
N ARG A 289 -82.33 -0.72 -6.67
CA ARG A 289 -83.65 -1.19 -7.20
C ARG A 289 -83.91 -1.18 -8.75
N VAL A 290 -84.64 -2.07 -9.45
CA VAL A 290 -85.64 -3.15 -9.22
C VAL A 290 -85.76 -4.03 -10.49
N ALA A 291 -86.10 -5.31 -10.26
CA ALA A 291 -86.80 -6.35 -11.04
C ALA A 291 -87.40 -6.16 -12.46
N GLY A 292 -87.40 -7.30 -13.17
CA GLY A 292 -88.19 -7.68 -14.36
C GLY A 292 -87.26 -8.41 -15.34
N GLY A 293 -87.36 -9.69 -15.70
CA GLY A 293 -88.49 -10.58 -15.92
C GLY A 293 -88.14 -11.41 -17.18
N GLU A 294 -88.21 -12.74 -17.05
CA GLU A 294 -88.36 -13.76 -18.11
C GLU A 294 -87.24 -14.19 -19.09
N SER A 295 -87.15 -15.52 -19.17
CA SER A 295 -86.76 -16.43 -20.27
C SER A 295 -85.28 -16.80 -20.52
N ASP A 296 -84.99 -18.04 -20.14
CA ASP A 296 -84.10 -19.05 -20.77
C ASP A 296 -84.20 -19.11 -22.32
N PRO A 297 -83.40 -19.91 -23.06
CA PRO A 297 -82.15 -20.63 -22.72
C PRO A 297 -81.05 -20.50 -23.81
N GLN A 298 -79.83 -21.00 -23.55
CA GLN A 298 -79.11 -22.00 -24.40
C GLN A 298 -77.64 -22.17 -23.98
N ASN A 299 -77.35 -23.37 -23.48
CA ASN A 299 -76.02 -24.00 -23.48
C ASN A 299 -75.63 -24.30 -24.96
N PRO A 300 -74.33 -24.43 -25.33
CA PRO A 300 -73.65 -25.71 -25.09
C PRO A 300 -72.14 -25.63 -24.77
N GLN A 301 -71.74 -26.48 -23.81
CA GLN A 301 -70.43 -27.19 -23.76
C GLN A 301 -70.05 -27.82 -25.11
N PRO A 302 -68.77 -28.11 -25.42
CA PRO A 302 -67.88 -29.01 -24.64
C PRO A 302 -66.41 -28.51 -24.64
N GLY A 303 -65.40 -29.09 -24.00
CA GLY A 303 -65.13 -30.35 -23.32
C GLY A 303 -63.60 -30.37 -23.01
N PRO A 304 -63.10 -31.28 -22.17
CA PRO A 304 -61.75 -31.20 -21.59
C PRO A 304 -60.70 -31.97 -22.40
N GLY A 305 -59.44 -31.54 -22.33
CA GLY A 305 -58.29 -32.23 -22.94
C GLY A 305 -57.06 -32.17 -22.05
N GLN A 306 -56.66 -33.34 -21.55
CA GLN A 306 -55.43 -33.66 -20.82
C GLN A 306 -54.17 -33.62 -21.71
N GLU A 307 -53.01 -33.54 -21.02
CA GLU A 307 -51.70 -34.18 -21.33
C GLU A 307 -50.92 -33.66 -22.57
N ASP A 308 -49.59 -33.57 -22.63
CA ASP A 308 -48.47 -34.21 -21.92
C ASP A 308 -47.12 -33.51 -22.29
N THR A 309 -46.04 -33.89 -21.59
CA THR A 309 -44.61 -33.89 -21.97
C THR A 309 -43.73 -32.63 -21.83
N GLY A 310 -42.71 -32.76 -20.97
CA GLY A 310 -41.36 -33.06 -21.47
C GLY A 310 -40.26 -31.98 -21.40
N ASN A 311 -39.24 -32.29 -20.58
CA ASN A 311 -37.80 -31.98 -20.70
C ASN A 311 -37.26 -30.54 -20.63
N GLY A 312 -36.22 -30.41 -19.79
CA GLY A 312 -35.28 -29.31 -19.70
C GLY A 312 -34.36 -29.48 -18.49
#